data_AF-A0A0N5D4C1-F1
#
_entry.id   AF-A0A0N5D4C1-F1
#
_cell.length_a   1.000
_cell.length_b   1.000
_cell.length_c   1.000
_cell.angle_alpha   90.00
_cell.angle_beta   90.00
_cell.angle_gamma   90.00
#
_symmetry.space_group_name_H-M   'P 1'
#
loop_
_entity.id
_entity.type
_entity.pdbx_description
1 polymer ?
#
loop_
_entity_poly.entity_id
_entity_poly.type
_entity_poly.pdbx_seq_one_letter_code
_entity_poly.pdbx_strand_id
1 'polypeptide(L)' 'MDALFITTGQLPTDCAFLESLRSNGWQVVKTTVAISESNYQQHKPSLVLVDVRLPDFSSLIKYVRSYFVNIKL' A
#
# COMPACT_ATOMS: atom_id res chain seq x y z
N MET A 1 -11.30 2.61 8.21
CA MET A 1 -10.96 2.87 6.79
C MET A 1 -9.79 1.97 6.47
N ASP A 2 -9.81 1.34 5.30
CA ASP A 2 -8.83 0.30 4.97
C ASP A 2 -7.81 0.85 3.97
N ALA A 3 -6.54 0.65 4.28
CA ALA A 3 -5.41 0.99 3.42
C ALA A 3 -4.66 -0.28 3.05
N LEU A 4 -4.30 -0.42 1.78
CA LEU A 4 -3.46 -1.49 1.29
C LEU A 4 -2.08 -0.94 0.96
N PHE A 5 -1.06 -1.40 1.66
CA PHE A 5 0.34 -1.04 1.43
C PHE A 5 1.06 -2.13 0.64
N ILE A 6 1.41 -1.81 -0.61
CA ILE A 6 2.13 -2.67 -1.54
C ILE A 6 3.63 -2.37 -1.40
N THR A 7 4.42 -3.36 -0.99
CA THR A 7 5.85 -3.20 -0.71
C THR A 7 6.67 -4.37 -1.25
N THR A 8 8.00 -4.19 -1.32
CA THR A 8 8.98 -5.23 -1.63
C THR A 8 9.09 -6.30 -0.53
N GLY A 9 8.42 -6.10 0.62
CA GLY A 9 8.51 -6.98 1.79
C GLY A 9 9.68 -6.65 2.73
N GLN A 10 10.62 -5.83 2.27
CA GLN A 10 11.72 -5.28 3.05
C GLN A 10 11.31 -3.91 3.60
N LEU A 11 10.48 -3.89 4.65
CA LEU A 11 10.12 -2.64 5.32
C LEU A 11 11.31 -2.12 6.13
N PRO A 12 11.57 -0.80 6.12
CA PRO A 12 12.23 -0.18 7.26
C PRO A 12 11.38 -0.47 8.50
N THR A 13 12.00 -0.93 9.57
CA THR A 13 11.35 -1.30 10.84
C THR A 13 10.46 -0.18 11.39
N ASP A 14 10.75 1.08 11.06
CA ASP A 14 10.09 2.27 11.58
C ASP A 14 9.50 3.15 10.46
N CYS A 15 8.41 2.69 9.84
CA CYS A 15 7.67 3.49 8.89
C CYS A 15 6.67 4.42 9.62
N ALA A 16 7.16 5.57 10.09
CA ALA A 16 6.38 6.56 10.87
C ALA A 16 5.06 6.97 10.20
N PHE A 17 5.03 6.99 8.86
CA PHE A 17 3.80 7.27 8.13
C PHE A 17 2.72 6.20 8.33
N LEU A 18 3.08 4.91 8.29
CA LEU A 18 2.12 3.82 8.51
C LEU A 18 1.63 3.81 9.97
N GLU A 19 2.51 4.12 10.92
CA GLU A 19 2.11 4.28 12.33
C GLU A 19 1.16 5.46 12.53
N SER A 20 1.41 6.58 11.86
CA SER A 20 0.49 7.72 11.86
C SER A 20 -0.88 7.35 11.27
N LEU A 21 -0.93 6.62 10.15
CA LEU A 21 -2.19 6.14 9.59
C LEU A 21 -2.95 5.24 10.57
N ARG A 22 -2.27 4.28 11.19
CA ARG A 22 -2.90 3.40 12.21
C ARG A 22 -3.43 4.19 13.39
N SER A 23 -2.66 5.17 13.88
CA SER A 23 -3.06 6.07 14.97
C SER A 23 -4.29 6.92 14.60
N ASN A 24 -4.49 7.20 13.32
CA ASN A 24 -5.68 7.88 12.78
C ASN A 24 -6.83 6.91 12.42
N GLY A 25 -6.80 5.66 12.90
CA GLY A 25 -7.88 4.69 12.73
C GLY A 25 -7.90 3.96 11.38
N TRP A 26 -6.81 4.01 10.62
CA TRP A 26 -6.68 3.23 9.39
C TRP A 26 -6.21 1.80 9.68
N GLN A 27 -6.88 0.83 9.06
CA GLN A 27 -6.41 -0.55 9.03
C GLN A 27 -5.48 -0.73 7.84
N VAL A 28 -4.18 -0.79 8.11
CA VAL A 28 -3.16 -0.94 7.07
C VAL A 28 -2.84 -2.41 6.86
N VAL A 29 -3.30 -2.97 5.74
CA VAL A 29 -2.96 -4.31 5.26
C VAL A 29 -1.70 -4.25 4.41
N LYS A 30 -0.69 -5.07 4.73
CA LYS A 30 0.54 -5.17 3.94
C LYS A 30 0.38 -6.25 2.87
N THR A 31 0.93 -6.00 1.69
CA THR A 31 0.92 -6.95 0.59
C THR A 31 2.16 -6.78 -0.30
N THR A 32 2.43 -7.77 -1.14
CA THR A 32 3.46 -7.69 -2.18
C THR A 32 2.78 -7.55 -3.54
N VAL A 33 3.52 -7.09 -4.56
CA VAL A 33 2.98 -6.93 -5.93
C VAL A 33 2.36 -8.23 -6.46
N ALA A 34 2.93 -9.40 -6.12
CA ALA A 34 2.46 -10.69 -6.59
C ALA A 34 1.03 -11.04 -6.14
N ILE A 35 0.61 -10.56 -4.97
CA ILE A 35 -0.71 -10.88 -4.37
C ILE A 35 -1.57 -9.63 -4.14
N SER A 36 -1.11 -8.45 -4.56
CA SER A 36 -1.82 -7.19 -4.29
C SER A 36 -3.20 -7.15 -4.92
N GLU A 37 -3.44 -7.86 -6.02
CA GLU A 37 -4.75 -7.94 -6.67
C GLU A 37 -5.77 -8.70 -5.87
N SER A 38 -5.41 -9.90 -5.42
CA SER A 38 -6.26 -10.70 -4.54
C SER A 38 -6.57 -9.92 -3.26
N ASN A 39 -5.56 -9.30 -2.65
CA ASN A 39 -5.75 -8.48 -1.45
C ASN A 39 -6.63 -7.26 -1.72
N TYR A 40 -6.48 -6.58 -2.86
CA TYR A 40 -7.32 -5.44 -3.22
C TYR A 40 -8.79 -5.86 -3.40
N GLN A 41 -9.05 -6.97 -4.08
CA GLN A 41 -10.42 -7.49 -4.27
C GLN A 41 -11.06 -7.94 -2.96
N GLN A 42 -10.26 -8.53 -2.06
CA GLN A 42 -10.72 -9.00 -0.76
C GLN A 42 -11.02 -7.85 0.21
N HIS A 43 -10.10 -6.88 0.31
CA HIS A 43 -10.20 -5.80 1.30
C HIS A 43 -10.93 -4.55 0.77
N LYS A 44 -11.03 -4.37 -0.55
CA LYS A 44 -11.59 -3.17 -1.21
C LYS A 44 -11.12 -1.87 -0.52
N PRO A 45 -9.81 -1.67 -0.38
CA PRO A 45 -9.25 -0.57 0.40
C PRO A 45 -9.64 0.79 -0.21
N SER A 46 -9.82 1.79 0.64
CA SER A 46 -10.07 3.18 0.22
C SER A 46 -8.78 3.92 -0.15
N LEU A 47 -7.63 3.41 0.30
CA LEU A 47 -6.31 3.98 0.05
C LEU A 47 -5.34 2.87 -0.39
N VAL A 48 -4.61 3.10 -1.47
CA VAL A 48 -3.51 2.23 -1.90
C VAL A 48 -2.21 3.00 -1.78
N LEU A 49 -1.30 2.46 -0.96
CA LEU A 49 0.03 2.98 -0.74
C LEU A 49 1.01 2.08 -1.47
N VAL A 50 1.97 2.67 -2.18
CA VAL A 50 2.95 1.91 -2.95
C VAL A 50 4.34 2.35 -2.55
N ASP A 51 5.17 1.38 -2.21
CA ASP A 51 6.59 1.58 -1.93
C ASP A 51 7.32 2.02 -3.21
N VAL A 52 7.97 3.20 -3.16
CA VAL A 52 8.68 3.78 -4.30
C VAL A 52 9.86 2.91 -4.77
N ARG A 53 10.35 2.01 -3.93
CA ARG A 53 11.47 1.10 -4.24
C ARG A 53 11.04 -0.10 -5.07
N LEU A 54 9.74 -0.23 -5.37
CA LEU A 54 9.26 -1.27 -6.27
C LEU A 54 9.82 -1.03 -7.67
N PRO A 55 10.42 -2.07 -8.30
CA PRO A 55 11.11 -1.90 -9.58
C PRO A 55 10.16 -1.69 -10.76
N ASP A 56 8.90 -2.13 -10.63
CA ASP A 56 7.89 -2.00 -11.67
C ASP A 56 6.52 -1.64 -11.08
N PHE A 57 5.92 -0.57 -11.61
CA PHE A 57 4.60 -0.07 -11.25
C PHE A 57 3.54 -0.37 -12.31
N SER A 58 3.92 -0.92 -13.46
CA SER A 58 3.03 -1.14 -14.59
C SER A 58 1.85 -2.07 -14.23
N SER A 59 2.13 -3.11 -13.44
CA SER A 59 1.14 -4.03 -12.89
C SER A 59 0.17 -3.39 -11.89
N LEU A 60 0.52 -2.21 -11.36
CA LEU A 60 -0.29 -1.45 -10.40
C LEU A 60 -1.17 -0.39 -11.06
N ILE A 61 -1.01 -0.17 -12.38
CA ILE A 61 -1.79 0.83 -13.14
C ILE A 61 -3.30 0.54 -13.08
N LYS A 62 -3.70 -0.73 -12.90
CA LYS A 62 -5.10 -1.12 -12.70
C LYS A 62 -5.74 -0.56 -11.42
N TYR A 63 -4.95 -0.11 -10.45
CA TYR A 63 -5.44 0.54 -9.23
C TYR A 63 -5.55 2.08 -9.36
N VAL A 64 -5.16 2.68 -10.50
CA VAL A 64 -5.10 4.15 -10.73
C VAL A 64 -6.45 4.87 -10.70
N ARG A 65 -7.56 4.14 -10.62
CA ARG A 65 -8.85 4.76 -10.27
C ARG A 65 -8.93 5.20 -8.79
N SER A 66 -7.99 4.78 -7.96
CA SER A 66 -7.86 5.13 -6.55
C SER A 66 -6.59 5.95 -6.34
N TYR A 67 -6.68 7.08 -5.63
CA TYR A 67 -5.60 8.05 -5.45
C TYR A 67 -4.30 7.41 -4.95
N PHE A 68 -3.19 7.64 -5.68
CA PHE A 68 -1.85 7.28 -5.21
C PHE A 68 -1.26 8.42 -4.40
N VAL A 69 -0.79 8.09 -3.19
CA VAL A 69 0.14 8.94 -2.45
C VAL A 69 1.52 8.29 -2.60
N ASN A 70 2.42 8.97 -3.30
CA ASN A 70 3.83 8.56 -3.38
C ASN A 70 4.50 8.91 -2.05
N ILE A 71 4.99 7.90 -1.34
CA ILE A 71 5.61 8.09 -0.03
C ILE A 71 7.06 7.66 -0.15
N LYS A 72 7.95 8.66 -0.07
CA LYS A 72 9.38 8.43 0.12
C LYS A 72 9.58 8.15 1.60
N LEU A 73 9.81 6.88 1.93
CA LEU A 73 10.19 6.43 3.27
C LEU A 73 11.67 6.71 3.53
#